data_AF-A0A645CTC3-F1
#
_entry.id   AF-A0A645CTC3-F1
#
_cell.length_a   1.000
_cell.length_b   1.000
_cell.length_c   1.000
_cell.angle_alpha   90.00
_cell.angle_beta   90.00
_cell.angle_gamma   90.00
#
_symmetry.space_group_name_H-M   'P 1'
#
loop_
_entity.id
_entity.type
_entity.pdbx_description
1 polymer ?
#
loop_
_entity_poly.entity_id
_entity_poly.type
_entity_poly.pdbx_seq_one_letter_code
_entity_poly.pdbx_strand_id
1 'polypeptide(L)'
;MLQVPQGKDPDEYIKANGKEAFLKLVNNALPLTDYRLKKAEDGINFSNKEMIIKYVNSVANILSSLQPIEREVYVKQVSQRTGVSEESILETVREINKKTSKNEEKPNINADFGQKLYLEPAYVKGERTILKLMYKDNEILRTIISLIDRDDFIVESHKTIYDLILKYHDLPDGEKNSKIDTKCAEDVECTKEWINIQELQVKLGEYDVEKMIHDCIREMKKFKLEESKKEIMNKIRICESQGLVEESLGLAQQLVNIQKEISNI
;
A
#
# COMPACT_ATOMS: atom_id res chain seq x y z
N MET A 1 -16.61 4.93 -5.93
CA MET A 1 -16.91 3.66 -6.64
C MET A 1 -18.19 3.84 -7.45
N LEU A 2 -18.17 3.57 -8.76
CA LEU A 2 -19.39 3.53 -9.57
C LEU A 2 -20.16 2.25 -9.24
N GLN A 3 -21.38 2.37 -8.72
CA GLN A 3 -22.32 1.26 -8.66
C GLN A 3 -23.36 1.46 -9.76
N VAL A 4 -23.25 0.66 -10.83
CA VAL A 4 -24.25 0.61 -11.90
C VAL A 4 -25.47 -0.17 -11.39
N PRO A 5 -26.67 0.41 -11.35
CA PRO A 5 -27.86 -0.34 -10.97
C PRO A 5 -28.11 -1.46 -11.97
N GLN A 6 -28.48 -2.66 -11.48
CA GLN A 6 -28.81 -3.87 -12.25
C GLN A 6 -27.64 -4.71 -12.82
N GLY A 7 -26.39 -4.47 -12.41
CA GLY A 7 -25.29 -5.39 -12.78
C GLY A 7 -25.03 -5.51 -14.29
N LYS A 8 -25.41 -4.51 -15.08
CA LYS A 8 -25.07 -4.43 -16.51
C LYS A 8 -23.70 -3.78 -16.69
N ASP A 9 -22.96 -4.26 -17.69
CA ASP A 9 -21.68 -3.69 -18.08
C ASP A 9 -21.80 -2.19 -18.43
N PRO A 10 -20.79 -1.35 -18.12
CA PRO A 10 -20.81 0.09 -18.39
C PRO A 10 -21.13 0.43 -19.85
N ASP A 11 -20.64 -0.39 -20.79
CA ASP A 11 -20.88 -0.25 -22.22
C ASP A 11 -22.35 -0.47 -22.61
N GLU A 12 -23.06 -1.37 -21.92
CA GLU A 12 -24.50 -1.55 -22.11
C GLU A 12 -25.31 -0.42 -21.48
N TYR A 13 -24.87 0.10 -20.33
CA TYR A 13 -25.54 1.22 -19.66
C TYR A 13 -25.43 2.52 -20.48
N ILE A 14 -24.27 2.78 -21.10
CA ILE A 14 -24.04 3.93 -21.99
C ILE A 14 -24.92 3.83 -23.24
N LYS A 15 -25.03 2.63 -23.84
CA LYS A 15 -25.89 2.39 -25.00
C LYS A 15 -27.39 2.53 -24.68
N ALA A 16 -27.82 2.11 -23.49
CA ALA A 16 -29.23 2.13 -23.09
C ALA A 16 -29.70 3.50 -22.55
N ASN A 17 -28.85 4.23 -21.82
CA ASN A 17 -29.26 5.44 -21.10
C ASN A 17 -28.55 6.73 -21.56
N GLY A 18 -27.60 6.62 -22.49
CA GLY A 18 -26.88 7.76 -23.06
C GLY A 18 -25.75 8.32 -22.18
N LYS A 19 -24.88 9.10 -22.83
CA LYS A 19 -23.66 9.68 -22.24
C LYS A 19 -23.94 10.59 -21.03
N GLU A 20 -25.05 11.32 -21.02
CA GLU A 20 -25.43 12.18 -19.89
C GLU A 20 -25.82 11.38 -18.64
N ALA A 21 -26.47 10.22 -18.80
CA ALA A 21 -26.82 9.35 -17.66
C ALA A 21 -25.58 8.66 -17.08
N PHE A 22 -24.59 8.33 -17.91
CA PHE A 22 -23.30 7.81 -17.47
C PHE A 22 -22.48 8.87 -16.72
N LEU A 23 -22.41 10.10 -17.24
CA LEU A 23 -21.72 11.22 -16.55
C LEU A 23 -22.37 11.57 -15.20
N LYS A 24 -23.70 11.47 -15.09
CA LYS A 24 -24.39 11.57 -13.78
C LYS A 24 -24.02 10.43 -12.83
N LEU A 25 -23.75 9.23 -13.34
CA LEU A 25 -23.29 8.09 -12.54
C LEU A 25 -21.84 8.23 -12.07
N VAL A 26 -20.97 8.78 -12.90
CA VAL A 26 -19.58 9.13 -12.54
C VAL A 26 -19.56 10.26 -11.50
N ASN A 27 -20.38 11.29 -11.70
CA ASN A 27 -20.47 12.42 -10.76
C ASN A 27 -21.16 12.05 -9.43
N ASN A 28 -21.90 10.93 -9.39
CA ASN A 28 -22.52 10.38 -8.18
C ASN A 28 -21.72 9.21 -7.56
N ALA A 29 -20.53 8.91 -8.07
CA ALA A 29 -19.71 7.82 -7.53
C ALA A 29 -19.16 8.19 -6.14
N LEU A 30 -19.47 7.36 -5.13
CA LEU A 30 -19.12 7.61 -3.73
C LEU A 30 -17.60 7.87 -3.54
N PRO A 31 -17.21 8.87 -2.72
CA PRO A 31 -15.83 9.05 -2.25
C PRO A 31 -15.29 7.76 -1.63
N LEU A 32 -13.99 7.49 -1.81
CA LEU A 32 -13.34 6.25 -1.34
C LEU A 32 -13.51 6.06 0.17
N THR A 33 -13.52 7.15 0.93
CA THR A 33 -13.75 7.16 2.37
C THR A 33 -15.16 6.67 2.72
N ASP A 34 -16.20 7.11 2.00
CA ASP A 34 -17.57 6.62 2.18
C ASP A 34 -17.70 5.12 1.90
N TYR A 35 -16.98 4.62 0.88
CA TYR A 35 -16.93 3.18 0.60
C TYR A 35 -16.27 2.40 1.73
N ARG A 36 -15.14 2.88 2.26
CA ARG A 36 -14.43 2.24 3.39
C ARG A 36 -15.28 2.22 4.67
N LEU A 37 -16.00 3.30 4.94
CA LEU A 37 -16.95 3.37 6.06
C LEU A 37 -18.10 2.39 5.86
N LYS A 38 -18.71 2.36 4.66
CA LYS A 38 -19.81 1.43 4.34
C LYS A 38 -19.39 -0.03 4.46
N LYS A 39 -18.20 -0.39 3.98
CA LYS A 39 -17.65 -1.74 4.11
C LYS A 39 -17.39 -2.12 5.57
N ALA A 40 -17.00 -1.17 6.41
CA ALA A 40 -16.85 -1.42 7.84
C ALA A 40 -18.21 -1.70 8.53
N GLU A 41 -19.35 -1.34 7.92
CA GLU A 41 -20.69 -1.69 8.41
C GLU A 41 -21.07 -3.16 8.13
N ASP A 42 -20.32 -3.88 7.27
CA ASP A 42 -20.67 -5.25 6.88
C ASP A 42 -20.66 -6.19 8.10
N GLY A 43 -21.81 -6.79 8.39
CA GLY A 43 -22.00 -7.68 9.54
C GLY A 43 -22.14 -6.96 10.89
N ILE A 44 -22.28 -5.63 10.91
CA ILE A 44 -22.50 -4.85 12.13
C ILE A 44 -24.00 -4.69 12.39
N ASN A 45 -24.44 -5.12 13.58
CA ASN A 45 -25.77 -4.81 14.09
C ASN A 45 -25.72 -3.55 14.97
N PHE A 46 -26.21 -2.43 14.45
CA PHE A 46 -26.25 -1.14 15.16
C PHE A 46 -27.23 -1.09 16.34
N SER A 47 -28.04 -2.12 16.57
CA SER A 47 -28.82 -2.27 17.82
C SER A 47 -28.03 -2.98 18.92
N ASN A 48 -26.88 -3.59 18.60
CA ASN A 48 -26.00 -4.23 19.56
C ASN A 48 -24.83 -3.28 19.91
N LYS A 49 -24.76 -2.85 21.17
CA LYS A 49 -23.74 -1.93 21.68
C LYS A 49 -22.31 -2.43 21.47
N GLU A 50 -22.06 -3.73 21.58
CA GLU A 50 -20.73 -4.32 21.37
C GLU A 50 -20.30 -4.23 19.90
N MET A 51 -21.24 -4.44 18.97
CA MET A 51 -20.99 -4.32 17.54
C MET A 51 -20.81 -2.85 17.14
N ILE A 52 -21.49 -1.91 17.79
CA ILE A 52 -21.25 -0.47 17.62
C ILE A 52 -19.81 -0.11 18.04
N ILE A 53 -19.34 -0.61 19.19
CA ILE A 53 -17.96 -0.37 19.65
C ILE A 53 -16.96 -0.97 18.66
N LYS A 54 -17.21 -2.19 18.17
CA LYS A 54 -16.37 -2.83 17.14
C LYS A 54 -16.31 -2.01 15.86
N TYR A 55 -17.45 -1.48 15.41
CA TYR A 55 -17.53 -0.61 14.25
C TYR A 55 -16.76 0.70 14.46
N VAL A 56 -16.99 1.40 15.57
CA VAL A 56 -16.30 2.66 15.90
C VAL A 56 -14.78 2.48 15.95
N ASN A 57 -14.29 1.38 16.53
CA ASN A 57 -12.87 1.06 16.54
C ASN A 57 -12.31 0.78 15.14
N SER A 58 -13.08 0.11 14.29
CA SER A 58 -12.67 -0.17 12.90
C SER A 58 -12.60 1.11 12.08
N VAL A 59 -13.59 1.99 12.19
CA VAL A 59 -13.62 3.25 11.44
C VAL A 59 -12.65 4.29 11.99
N ALA A 60 -12.33 4.26 13.29
CA ALA A 60 -11.34 5.16 13.88
C ALA A 60 -9.96 5.02 13.22
N ASN A 61 -9.59 3.82 12.73
CA ASN A 61 -8.37 3.62 11.92
C ASN A 61 -8.45 4.24 10.52
N ILE A 62 -9.64 4.28 9.93
CA ILE A 62 -9.85 4.95 8.64
C ILE A 62 -9.76 6.47 8.85
N LEU A 63 -10.43 6.98 9.88
CA LEU A 63 -10.49 8.40 10.24
C LEU A 63 -9.13 8.97 10.67
N SER A 64 -8.27 8.18 11.32
CA SER A 64 -6.94 8.62 11.74
C SER A 64 -6.04 9.00 10.57
N SER A 65 -6.28 8.43 9.39
CA SER A 65 -5.51 8.67 8.16
C SER A 65 -5.98 9.90 7.36
N LEU A 66 -7.16 10.46 7.67
CA LEU A 66 -7.75 11.58 6.92
C LEU A 66 -7.18 12.93 7.35
N GLN A 67 -7.23 13.92 6.46
CA GLN A 67 -6.89 15.31 6.78
C GLN A 67 -7.90 15.89 7.80
N PRO A 68 -7.52 16.88 8.64
CA PRO A 68 -8.37 17.36 9.74
C PRO A 68 -9.79 17.76 9.32
N ILE A 69 -9.91 18.51 8.22
CA ILE A 69 -11.21 18.98 7.69
C ILE A 69 -12.07 17.81 7.17
N GLU A 70 -11.44 16.84 6.51
CA GLU A 70 -12.11 15.65 5.99
C GLU A 70 -12.53 14.74 7.14
N ARG A 71 -11.66 14.54 8.12
CA ARG A 71 -11.93 13.79 9.34
C ARG A 71 -13.12 14.36 10.10
N GLU A 72 -13.21 15.68 10.23
CA GLU A 72 -14.34 16.34 10.90
C GLU A 72 -15.68 15.99 10.23
N VAL A 73 -15.73 16.06 8.90
CA VAL A 73 -16.92 15.70 8.11
C VAL A 73 -17.33 14.24 8.35
N TYR A 74 -16.36 13.31 8.31
CA TYR A 74 -16.64 11.89 8.49
C TYR A 74 -16.89 11.47 9.95
N VAL A 75 -16.28 12.14 10.93
CA VAL A 75 -16.56 11.94 12.36
C VAL A 75 -18.02 12.29 12.66
N LYS A 76 -18.51 13.40 12.12
CA LYS A 76 -19.91 13.81 12.25
C LYS A 76 -20.86 12.77 11.65
N GLN A 77 -20.53 12.22 10.50
CA GLN A 77 -21.31 11.15 9.85
C GLN A 77 -21.33 9.86 10.68
N VAL A 78 -20.18 9.42 11.21
CA VAL A 78 -20.09 8.23 12.08
C VAL A 78 -20.85 8.45 13.40
N SER A 79 -20.78 9.65 13.96
CA SER A 79 -21.50 10.02 15.19
C SER A 79 -23.02 9.90 15.00
N GLN A 80 -23.55 10.47 13.91
CA GLN A 80 -24.97 10.38 13.57
C GLN A 80 -25.43 8.93 13.35
N ARG A 81 -24.57 8.10 12.76
CA ARG A 81 -24.88 6.70 12.45
C ARG A 81 -24.89 5.78 13.67
N THR A 82 -24.01 6.03 14.63
CA THR A 82 -23.76 5.14 15.78
C THR A 82 -24.36 5.63 17.08
N GLY A 83 -24.72 6.92 17.16
CA GLY A 83 -25.13 7.58 18.40
C GLY A 83 -24.00 7.85 19.38
N VAL A 84 -22.74 7.57 19.00
CA VAL A 84 -21.55 7.88 19.80
C VAL A 84 -21.16 9.33 19.56
N SER A 85 -20.78 10.06 20.60
CA SER A 85 -20.41 11.47 20.46
C SER A 85 -19.17 11.65 19.59
N GLU A 86 -19.14 12.75 18.83
CA GLU A 86 -17.98 13.13 18.01
C GLU A 86 -16.70 13.19 18.85
N GLU A 87 -16.79 13.68 20.09
CA GLU A 87 -15.67 13.74 21.04
C GLU A 87 -15.15 12.35 21.42
N SER A 88 -16.02 11.38 21.68
CA SER A 88 -15.60 10.00 21.99
C SER A 88 -14.99 9.29 20.78
N ILE A 89 -15.49 9.56 19.58
CA ILE A 89 -14.90 9.04 18.34
C ILE A 89 -13.50 9.65 18.13
N LEU A 90 -13.35 10.96 18.34
CA LEU A 90 -12.07 11.66 18.26
C LEU A 90 -11.07 11.17 19.32
N GLU A 91 -11.52 10.90 20.55
CA GLU A 91 -10.63 10.35 21.58
C GLU A 91 -10.21 8.92 21.23
N THR A 92 -11.10 8.10 20.67
CA THR A 92 -10.74 6.76 20.15
C THR A 92 -9.66 6.85 19.07
N VAL A 93 -9.80 7.81 18.13
CA VAL A 93 -8.78 8.11 17.11
C VAL A 93 -7.44 8.53 17.77
N ARG A 94 -7.48 9.33 18.83
CA ARG A 94 -6.28 9.76 19.58
C ARG A 94 -5.62 8.62 20.36
N GLU A 95 -6.39 7.73 20.96
CA GLU A 95 -5.88 6.58 21.72
C GLU A 95 -5.16 5.58 20.83
N ILE A 96 -5.67 5.35 19.61
CA ILE A 96 -4.99 4.56 18.58
C ILE A 96 -3.60 5.16 18.31
N ASN A 97 -3.50 6.47 18.17
CA ASN A 97 -2.23 7.16 17.93
C ASN A 97 -1.26 7.12 19.14
N LYS A 98 -1.77 7.09 20.37
CA LYS A 98 -0.98 7.01 21.61
C LYS A 98 -0.39 5.62 21.85
N LYS A 99 -1.11 4.53 21.56
CA LYS A 99 -0.63 3.14 21.77
C LYS A 99 0.58 2.79 20.90
N THR A 100 0.72 3.40 19.73
CA THR A 100 1.88 3.27 18.82
C THR A 100 3.14 3.99 19.30
N SER A 101 3.08 4.82 20.35
CA SER A 101 4.19 5.71 20.75
C SER A 101 5.04 5.22 21.94
N LYS A 102 4.66 4.14 22.65
CA LYS A 102 5.32 3.74 23.92
C LYS A 102 6.56 2.83 23.81
N ASN A 103 6.92 2.32 22.63
CA ASN A 103 7.97 1.27 22.54
C ASN A 103 9.38 1.74 22.14
N GLU A 104 9.65 3.03 21.94
CA GLU A 104 11.00 3.47 21.53
C GLU A 104 11.35 4.87 22.08
N GLU A 105 12.07 4.92 23.21
CA GLU A 105 12.78 6.09 23.73
C GLU A 105 14.29 5.91 23.42
N LYS A 106 14.96 6.66 22.53
CA LYS A 106 15.59 8.01 22.64
C LYS A 106 17.14 7.89 22.43
N PRO A 107 17.93 8.96 22.10
CA PRO A 107 17.57 10.35 21.76
C PRO A 107 18.34 11.03 20.58
N ASN A 108 17.70 12.12 20.10
CA ASN A 108 18.23 13.41 19.61
C ASN A 108 18.95 13.54 18.24
N ILE A 109 18.25 14.17 17.29
CA ILE A 109 18.66 15.46 16.66
C ILE A 109 17.40 16.33 16.45
N ASN A 110 17.53 17.65 16.62
CA ASN A 110 16.45 18.62 16.87
C ASN A 110 15.61 19.07 15.66
N ALA A 111 14.33 19.37 15.97
CA ALA A 111 13.40 20.36 15.39
C ALA A 111 12.82 20.13 13.98
N ASP A 112 11.57 19.64 13.90
CA ASP A 112 10.33 20.42 13.68
C ASP A 112 9.20 19.49 13.16
N PHE A 113 7.97 19.63 13.66
CA PHE A 113 6.77 18.83 13.33
C PHE A 113 6.89 17.28 13.36
N GLY A 114 7.05 16.71 14.57
CA GLY A 114 7.08 15.27 14.79
C GLY A 114 5.71 14.58 14.84
N GLN A 115 5.03 14.45 13.69
CA GLN A 115 4.22 13.26 13.42
C GLN A 115 5.19 12.05 13.51
N LYS A 116 4.93 11.05 14.36
CA LYS A 116 5.46 9.72 14.07
C LYS A 116 4.62 9.19 12.91
N LEU A 117 4.98 9.63 11.69
CA LEU A 117 4.54 9.03 10.45
C LEU A 117 4.68 7.53 10.61
N TYR A 118 3.67 6.77 10.18
CA TYR A 118 3.97 5.45 9.65
C TYR A 118 4.97 5.69 8.52
N LEU A 119 6.26 5.48 8.81
CA LEU A 119 7.29 5.61 7.80
C LEU A 119 7.09 4.39 6.91
N GLU A 120 6.52 4.63 5.73
CA GLU A 120 6.47 3.62 4.69
C GLU A 120 7.89 3.04 4.53
N PRO A 121 8.05 1.71 4.59
CA PRO A 121 9.37 1.11 4.43
C PRO A 121 9.99 1.55 3.10
N ALA A 122 11.28 1.89 3.12
CA ALA A 122 11.98 2.42 1.95
C ALA A 122 11.87 1.50 0.72
N TYR A 123 11.89 0.18 0.92
CA TYR A 123 11.71 -0.80 -0.15
C TYR A 123 10.30 -0.76 -0.77
N VAL A 124 9.24 -0.57 0.04
CA VAL A 124 7.86 -0.47 -0.47
C VAL A 124 7.70 0.78 -1.33
N LYS A 125 8.24 1.91 -0.86
CA LYS A 125 8.28 3.15 -1.63
C LYS A 125 9.08 2.99 -2.94
N GLY A 126 10.21 2.29 -2.86
CA GLY A 126 11.05 1.95 -4.01
C GLY A 126 10.27 1.15 -5.06
N GLU A 127 9.60 0.08 -4.65
CA GLU A 127 8.79 -0.76 -5.53
C GLU A 127 7.65 0.02 -6.20
N ARG A 128 6.92 0.83 -5.43
CA ARG A 128 5.84 1.68 -5.99
C ARG A 128 6.38 2.68 -7.01
N THR A 129 7.54 3.27 -6.72
CA THR A 129 8.21 4.22 -7.63
C THR A 129 8.62 3.52 -8.93
N ILE A 130 9.23 2.34 -8.83
CA ILE A 130 9.60 1.51 -9.99
C ILE A 130 8.37 1.18 -10.83
N LEU A 131 7.30 0.66 -10.23
CA LEU A 131 6.08 0.30 -10.96
C LEU A 131 5.42 1.53 -11.60
N LYS A 132 5.44 2.68 -10.91
CA LYS A 132 4.95 3.95 -11.46
C LYS A 132 5.76 4.38 -12.69
N LEU A 133 7.07 4.27 -12.64
CA LEU A 133 7.96 4.59 -13.76
C LEU A 133 7.73 3.65 -14.94
N MET A 134 7.70 2.33 -14.70
CA MET A 134 7.38 1.34 -15.73
C MET A 134 6.02 1.59 -16.36
N TYR A 135 5.03 2.00 -15.57
CA TYR A 135 3.69 2.28 -16.07
C TYR A 135 3.66 3.50 -17.00
N LYS A 136 4.45 4.54 -16.70
CA LYS A 136 4.40 5.85 -17.35
C LYS A 136 5.17 5.95 -18.67
N ASP A 137 6.24 5.19 -18.83
CA ASP A 137 7.13 5.31 -19.97
C ASP A 137 7.68 3.95 -20.38
N ASN A 138 7.46 3.57 -21.64
CA ASN A 138 7.89 2.29 -22.19
C ASN A 138 9.41 2.20 -22.40
N GLU A 139 10.13 3.31 -22.58
CA GLU A 139 11.61 3.30 -22.58
C GLU A 139 12.13 3.04 -21.17
N ILE A 140 11.55 3.70 -20.16
CA ILE A 140 11.93 3.44 -18.76
C ILE A 140 11.60 2.01 -18.36
N LEU A 141 10.45 1.48 -18.81
CA LEU A 141 10.11 0.07 -18.64
C LEU A 141 11.20 -0.83 -19.21
N ARG A 142 11.67 -0.59 -20.45
CA ARG A 142 12.77 -1.36 -21.08
C ARG A 142 14.06 -1.33 -20.25
N THR A 143 14.41 -0.17 -19.70
CA THR A 143 15.57 -0.06 -18.81
C THR A 143 15.37 -0.89 -17.54
N ILE A 144 14.21 -0.78 -16.88
CA ILE A 144 13.93 -1.48 -15.62
C ILE A 144 13.93 -3.00 -15.79
N ILE A 145 13.30 -3.54 -16.86
CA ILE A 145 13.30 -4.99 -17.12
C ILE A 145 14.68 -5.58 -17.41
N SER A 146 15.66 -4.74 -17.77
CA SER A 146 17.05 -5.17 -17.95
C SER A 146 17.84 -5.25 -16.64
N LEU A 147 17.33 -4.62 -15.57
CA LEU A 147 18.01 -4.48 -14.29
C LEU A 147 17.43 -5.39 -13.20
N ILE A 148 16.12 -5.64 -13.23
CA ILE A 148 15.37 -6.42 -12.23
C ILE A 148 14.24 -7.22 -12.88
N ASP A 149 13.81 -8.27 -12.20
CA ASP A 149 12.67 -9.10 -12.62
C ASP A 149 11.51 -9.09 -11.61
N ARG A 150 10.51 -9.94 -11.86
CA ARG A 150 9.34 -10.11 -10.99
C ARG A 150 9.73 -10.49 -9.56
N ASP A 151 10.67 -11.41 -9.41
CA ASP A 151 11.04 -11.97 -8.12
C ASP A 151 11.89 -11.00 -7.30
N ASP A 152 12.36 -9.90 -7.90
CA ASP A 152 12.96 -8.75 -7.23
C ASP A 152 12.03 -7.93 -6.34
N PHE A 153 10.73 -8.00 -6.57
CA PHE A 153 9.73 -7.36 -5.70
C PHE A 153 9.46 -8.20 -4.45
N ILE A 154 9.40 -7.54 -3.31
CA ILE A 154 9.13 -8.12 -1.99
C ILE A 154 7.62 -8.20 -1.74
N VAL A 155 6.85 -7.19 -2.14
CA VAL A 155 5.39 -7.19 -1.96
C VAL A 155 4.72 -8.02 -3.06
N GLU A 156 3.90 -9.01 -2.68
CA GLU A 156 3.30 -9.94 -3.65
C GLU A 156 2.32 -9.24 -4.62
N SER A 157 1.58 -8.25 -4.14
CA SER A 157 0.74 -7.41 -5.00
C SER A 157 1.56 -6.62 -6.02
N HIS A 158 2.78 -6.19 -5.67
CA HIS A 158 3.68 -5.53 -6.62
C HIS A 158 4.20 -6.48 -7.71
N LYS A 159 4.46 -7.76 -7.38
CA LYS A 159 4.79 -8.78 -8.40
C LYS A 159 3.64 -8.96 -9.40
N THR A 160 2.41 -9.02 -8.88
CA THR A 160 1.21 -9.12 -9.73
C THR A 160 1.08 -7.89 -10.63
N ILE A 161 1.25 -6.70 -10.07
CA ILE A 161 1.18 -5.45 -10.83
C ILE A 161 2.30 -5.35 -11.87
N TYR A 162 3.52 -5.82 -11.55
CA TYR A 162 4.63 -5.92 -12.50
C TYR A 162 4.22 -6.76 -13.72
N ASP A 163 3.69 -7.97 -13.51
CA ASP A 163 3.25 -8.85 -14.60
C ASP A 163 2.17 -8.20 -15.46
N LEU A 164 1.22 -7.51 -14.82
CA LEU A 164 0.13 -6.81 -15.51
C LEU A 164 0.65 -5.63 -16.34
N ILE A 165 1.59 -4.85 -15.80
CA ILE A 165 2.23 -3.75 -16.54
C ILE A 165 2.97 -4.31 -17.76
N LEU A 166 3.77 -5.37 -17.61
CA LEU A 166 4.45 -6.01 -18.73
C LEU A 166 3.47 -6.55 -19.77
N LYS A 167 2.38 -7.20 -19.33
CA LYS A 167 1.40 -7.79 -20.24
C LYS A 167 0.66 -6.76 -21.09
N TYR A 168 0.41 -5.58 -20.54
CA TYR A 168 -0.43 -4.55 -21.17
C TYR A 168 0.35 -3.30 -21.60
N HIS A 169 1.69 -3.32 -21.59
CA HIS A 169 2.52 -2.15 -21.89
C HIS A 169 2.35 -1.61 -23.33
N ASP A 170 1.98 -2.47 -24.28
CA ASP A 170 1.74 -2.11 -25.68
C ASP A 170 0.36 -1.47 -25.92
N LEU A 171 -0.54 -1.51 -24.93
CA LEU A 171 -1.87 -0.94 -25.06
C LEU A 171 -1.85 0.59 -24.82
N PRO A 172 -2.75 1.35 -25.44
CA PRO A 172 -2.95 2.75 -25.12
C PRO A 172 -3.28 2.95 -23.63
N ASP A 173 -2.79 4.02 -23.01
CA ASP A 173 -2.91 4.30 -21.57
C ASP A 173 -4.31 4.06 -20.98
N GLY A 174 -5.37 4.48 -21.67
CA GLY A 174 -6.75 4.31 -21.20
C GLY A 174 -7.19 2.85 -21.14
N GLU A 175 -6.82 2.05 -22.14
CA GLU A 175 -7.13 0.62 -22.18
C GLU A 175 -6.23 -0.17 -21.23
N LYS A 176 -4.94 0.18 -21.19
CA LYS A 176 -3.95 -0.36 -20.25
C LYS A 176 -4.44 -0.23 -18.80
N ASN A 177 -4.83 0.97 -18.37
CA ASN A 177 -5.36 1.22 -17.03
C ASN A 177 -6.59 0.33 -16.75
N SER A 178 -7.57 0.32 -17.65
CA SER A 178 -8.80 -0.44 -17.48
C SER A 178 -8.55 -1.95 -17.30
N LYS A 179 -7.60 -2.51 -18.06
CA LYS A 179 -7.23 -3.93 -17.92
C LYS A 179 -6.55 -4.22 -16.59
N ILE A 180 -5.62 -3.36 -16.16
CA ILE A 180 -4.93 -3.52 -14.87
C ILE A 180 -5.92 -3.35 -13.71
N ASP A 181 -6.80 -2.34 -13.75
CA ASP A 181 -7.86 -2.11 -12.77
C ASP A 181 -8.77 -3.33 -12.62
N THR A 182 -9.23 -3.87 -13.75
CA THR A 182 -10.11 -5.05 -13.78
C THR A 182 -9.43 -6.26 -13.16
N LYS A 183 -8.13 -6.47 -13.45
CA LYS A 183 -7.37 -7.61 -12.92
C LYS A 183 -7.04 -7.45 -11.44
N CYS A 184 -6.65 -6.25 -11.00
CA CYS A 184 -6.42 -6.01 -9.58
C CYS A 184 -7.72 -6.06 -8.76
N ALA A 185 -8.90 -5.77 -9.33
CA ALA A 185 -10.18 -5.84 -8.61
C ALA A 185 -10.50 -7.24 -8.04
N GLU A 186 -9.83 -8.29 -8.54
CA GLU A 186 -9.94 -9.67 -8.03
C GLU A 186 -9.23 -9.83 -6.67
N ASP A 187 -8.29 -8.94 -6.31
CA ASP A 187 -7.55 -8.95 -5.05
C ASP A 187 -7.55 -7.55 -4.37
N VAL A 188 -7.99 -7.52 -3.11
CA VAL A 188 -8.09 -6.27 -2.34
C VAL A 188 -6.73 -5.60 -2.15
N GLU A 189 -5.67 -6.39 -1.94
CA GLU A 189 -4.33 -5.82 -1.74
C GLU A 189 -3.73 -5.32 -3.06
N CYS A 190 -3.88 -6.06 -4.17
CA CYS A 190 -3.57 -5.56 -5.52
C CYS A 190 -4.27 -4.25 -5.81
N THR A 191 -5.58 -4.18 -5.57
CA THR A 191 -6.37 -2.95 -5.77
C THR A 191 -5.80 -1.78 -4.97
N LYS A 192 -5.49 -2.00 -3.69
CA LYS A 192 -4.94 -0.97 -2.80
C LYS A 192 -3.58 -0.48 -3.30
N GLU A 193 -2.66 -1.39 -3.60
CA GLU A 193 -1.32 -1.03 -4.06
C GLU A 193 -1.35 -0.34 -5.43
N TRP A 194 -2.22 -0.79 -6.32
CA TRP A 194 -2.41 -0.17 -7.62
C TRP A 194 -2.88 1.29 -7.52
N ILE A 195 -3.84 1.59 -6.63
CA ILE A 195 -4.27 2.96 -6.36
C ILE A 195 -3.09 3.80 -5.83
N ASN A 196 -2.32 3.28 -4.87
CA ASN A 196 -1.16 4.00 -4.32
C ASN A 196 -0.13 4.33 -5.41
N ILE A 197 0.11 3.41 -6.35
CA ILE A 197 1.01 3.61 -7.49
C ILE A 197 0.45 4.67 -8.44
N GLN A 198 -0.85 4.63 -8.76
CA GLN A 198 -1.51 5.61 -9.62
C GLN A 198 -1.48 7.02 -9.04
N GLU A 199 -1.66 7.18 -7.73
CA GLU A 199 -1.65 8.47 -7.03
C GLU A 199 -0.24 9.01 -6.77
N LEU A 200 0.78 8.14 -6.79
CA LEU A 200 2.17 8.51 -6.54
C LEU A 200 2.63 9.64 -7.46
N GLN A 201 3.03 10.76 -6.84
CA GLN A 201 3.59 11.92 -7.53
C GLN A 201 5.10 11.76 -7.65
N VAL A 202 5.57 11.44 -8.85
CA VAL A 202 7.00 11.36 -9.16
C VAL A 202 7.38 12.64 -9.89
N LYS A 203 8.24 13.46 -9.28
CA LYS A 203 8.78 14.67 -9.93
C LYS A 203 9.85 14.24 -10.92
N LEU A 204 9.50 14.19 -12.20
CA LEU A 204 10.40 13.87 -13.30
C LEU A 204 11.23 15.08 -13.78
N GLY A 205 11.07 16.25 -13.15
CA GLY A 205 11.82 17.46 -13.49
C GLY A 205 13.13 17.58 -12.70
N GLU A 206 14.24 17.72 -13.43
CA GLU A 206 15.64 17.96 -12.98
C GLU A 206 16.37 16.81 -12.25
N TYR A 207 15.71 15.70 -11.94
CA TYR A 207 16.37 14.50 -11.39
C TYR A 207 16.74 13.50 -12.48
N ASP A 208 17.93 12.92 -12.36
CA ASP A 208 18.37 11.79 -13.17
C ASP A 208 17.49 10.56 -12.84
N VAL A 209 16.55 10.26 -13.74
CA VAL A 209 15.62 9.13 -13.63
C VAL A 209 16.39 7.82 -13.46
N GLU A 210 17.56 7.69 -14.09
CA GLU A 210 18.43 6.52 -13.98
C GLU A 210 18.93 6.35 -12.55
N LYS A 211 19.43 7.45 -11.95
CA LYS A 211 19.82 7.47 -10.53
C LYS A 211 18.66 7.10 -9.61
N MET A 212 17.46 7.60 -9.88
CA MET A 212 16.27 7.28 -9.08
C MET A 212 15.90 5.80 -9.16
N ILE A 213 15.99 5.19 -10.35
CA ILE A 213 15.79 3.75 -10.54
C ILE A 213 16.81 2.96 -9.72
N HIS A 214 18.10 3.31 -9.83
CA HIS A 214 19.15 2.65 -9.08
C HIS A 214 18.98 2.79 -7.56
N ASP A 215 18.58 3.97 -7.08
CA ASP A 215 18.30 4.21 -5.67
C ASP A 215 17.15 3.31 -5.17
N CYS A 216 16.07 3.18 -5.94
CA CYS A 216 14.94 2.31 -5.57
C CYS A 216 15.34 0.83 -5.55
N ILE A 217 16.05 0.36 -6.59
CA ILE A 217 16.55 -1.02 -6.67
C ILE A 217 17.51 -1.32 -5.52
N ARG A 218 18.35 -0.35 -5.13
CA ARG A 218 19.26 -0.48 -3.99
C ARG A 218 18.50 -0.71 -2.69
N GLU A 219 17.45 0.06 -2.42
CA GLU A 219 16.63 -0.12 -1.21
C GLU A 219 15.91 -1.49 -1.19
N MET A 220 15.42 -1.95 -2.34
CA MET A 220 14.83 -3.30 -2.49
C MET A 220 15.85 -4.40 -2.17
N LYS A 221 17.03 -4.33 -2.80
CA LYS A 221 18.13 -5.30 -2.58
C LYS A 221 18.59 -5.31 -1.12
N LYS A 222 18.76 -4.13 -0.52
CA LYS A 222 19.13 -4.00 0.89
C LYS A 222 18.13 -4.69 1.81
N PHE A 223 16.83 -4.50 1.58
CA PHE A 223 15.81 -5.15 2.39
C PHE A 223 15.84 -6.68 2.24
N LYS A 224 15.96 -7.21 1.01
CA LYS A 224 16.11 -8.66 0.78
C LYS A 224 17.31 -9.26 1.50
N LEU A 225 18.45 -8.58 1.48
CA LEU A 225 19.66 -9.03 2.15
C LEU A 225 19.46 -9.05 3.68
N GLU A 226 18.78 -8.05 4.26
CA GLU A 226 18.45 -8.03 5.69
C GLU A 226 17.45 -9.14 6.08
N GLU A 227 16.46 -9.45 5.26
CA GLU A 227 15.57 -10.60 5.50
C GLU A 227 16.33 -11.93 5.40
N SER A 228 17.16 -12.09 4.36
CA SER A 228 18.01 -13.29 4.19
C SER A 228 18.95 -13.49 5.37
N LYS A 229 19.53 -12.41 5.90
CA LYS A 229 20.35 -12.42 7.12
C LYS A 229 19.56 -12.92 8.32
N LYS A 230 18.30 -12.47 8.52
CA LYS A 230 17.44 -12.95 9.62
C LYS A 230 17.14 -14.44 9.47
N GLU A 231 16.82 -14.88 8.26
CA GLU A 231 16.58 -16.30 7.98
C GLU A 231 17.80 -17.17 8.28
N ILE A 232 18.98 -16.76 7.80
CA ILE A 232 20.24 -17.48 8.03
C ILE A 232 20.57 -17.52 9.53
N MET A 233 20.40 -16.41 10.26
CA MET A 233 20.59 -16.40 11.72
C MET A 233 19.65 -17.38 12.43
N ASN A 234 18.40 -17.50 11.98
CA ASN A 234 17.46 -18.48 12.54
C ASN A 234 17.87 -19.92 12.19
N LYS A 235 18.31 -20.18 10.96
CA LYS A 235 18.83 -21.50 10.54
C LYS A 235 20.05 -21.91 11.37
N ILE A 236 20.99 -20.98 11.60
CA ILE A 236 22.17 -21.21 12.46
C ILE A 236 21.74 -21.64 13.87
N ARG A 237 20.82 -20.90 14.51
CA ARG A 237 20.30 -21.25 15.85
C ARG A 237 19.69 -22.65 15.89
N ILE A 238 18.96 -23.04 14.83
CA ILE A 238 18.35 -24.37 14.72
C ILE A 238 19.43 -25.45 14.57
N CYS A 239 20.39 -25.28 13.65
CA CYS A 239 21.50 -26.22 13.45
C CYS A 239 22.33 -26.39 14.73
N GLU A 240 22.64 -25.31 15.45
CA GLU A 240 23.35 -25.35 16.73
C GLU A 240 22.57 -26.11 17.79
N SER A 241 21.25 -25.91 17.89
CA SER A 241 20.40 -26.66 18.84
C SER A 241 20.33 -28.16 18.53
N GLN A 242 20.59 -28.54 17.28
CA GLN A 242 20.58 -29.92 16.80
C GLN A 242 21.99 -30.55 16.76
N GLY A 243 23.04 -29.81 17.13
CA GLY A 243 24.43 -30.28 17.11
C GLY A 243 25.04 -30.39 15.70
N LEU A 244 24.45 -29.75 14.69
CA LEU A 244 24.91 -29.76 13.30
C LEU A 244 25.97 -28.67 13.06
N VAL A 245 27.20 -28.93 13.53
CA VAL A 245 28.30 -27.95 13.56
C VAL A 245 28.84 -27.57 12.17
N GLU A 246 28.92 -28.53 11.23
CA GLU A 246 29.42 -28.23 9.87
C GLU A 246 28.44 -27.36 9.08
N GLU A 247 27.14 -27.62 9.21
CA GLU A 247 26.09 -26.83 8.57
C GLU A 247 26.02 -25.40 9.14
N SER A 248 26.17 -25.25 10.47
CA SER A 248 26.18 -23.92 11.10
C SER A 248 27.38 -23.08 10.67
N LEU A 249 28.56 -23.69 10.48
CA LEU A 249 29.75 -23.02 9.94
C LEU A 249 29.54 -22.54 8.49
N GLY A 250 28.93 -23.38 7.64
CA GLY A 250 28.59 -23.00 6.27
C GLY A 250 27.63 -21.81 6.21
N LEU A 251 26.59 -21.82 7.05
CA LEU A 251 25.62 -20.72 7.18
C LEU A 251 26.26 -19.44 7.75
N ALA A 252 27.19 -19.55 8.70
CA ALA A 252 27.93 -18.41 9.22
C ALA A 252 28.79 -17.72 8.15
N GLN A 253 29.41 -18.50 7.26
CA GLN A 253 30.15 -17.94 6.12
C GLN A 253 29.24 -17.18 5.15
N GLN A 254 28.03 -17.69 4.90
CA GLN A 254 27.01 -16.98 4.11
C GLN A 254 26.58 -15.67 4.78
N LEU A 255 26.40 -15.69 6.10
CA LEU A 255 26.04 -14.50 6.88
C LEU A 255 27.09 -13.39 6.75
N VAL A 256 28.38 -13.73 6.81
CA VAL A 256 29.49 -12.79 6.62
C VAL A 256 29.47 -12.17 5.22
N ASN A 257 29.18 -12.97 4.19
CA ASN A 257 29.10 -12.47 2.82
C ASN A 257 27.95 -11.48 2.65
N ILE A 258 26.76 -11.81 3.17
CA ILE A 258 25.60 -10.90 3.15
C ILE A 258 25.90 -9.59 3.89
N GLN A 259 26.59 -9.64 5.04
CA GLN A 259 26.98 -8.42 5.77
C GLN A 259 27.94 -7.54 4.98
N LYS A 260 28.88 -8.14 4.23
CA LYS A 260 29.77 -7.40 3.32
C LYS A 260 28.98 -6.76 2.18
N GLU A 261 28.04 -7.48 1.57
CA GLU A 261 27.18 -6.94 0.51
C GLU A 261 26.33 -5.77 1.00
N ILE A 262 25.71 -5.87 2.17
CA ILE A 262 24.94 -4.77 2.78
C ILE A 262 25.83 -3.56 3.06
N SER A 263 27.09 -3.77 3.47
CA SER A 263 28.03 -2.68 3.76
C SER A 263 28.55 -1.97 2.49
N ASN A 264 28.46 -2.62 1.33
CA ASN A 264 28.88 -2.10 0.03
C ASN A 264 27.73 -1.41 -0.73
N ILE A 265 26.52 -1.43 -0.16
CA ILE A 265 25.31 -0.79 -0.67
C ILE A 265 25.16 0.61 -0.07
#